data_AF-A0A2S7R556-F1
#
_entry.id   AF-A0A2S7R556-F1
#
_cell.length_a   1.000
_cell.length_b   1.000
_cell.length_c   1.000
_cell.angle_alpha   90.00
_cell.angle_beta   90.00
_cell.angle_gamma   90.00
#
_symmetry.space_group_name_H-M   'P 1'
#
loop_
_entity.id
_entity.type
_entity.pdbx_description
1 polymer ?
#
loop_
_entity_poly.entity_id
_entity_poly.type
_entity_poly.pdbx_seq_one_letter_code
_entity_poly.pdbx_strand_id
1 'polypeptide(L)'
;MGVPFEALLPYGIMLAMFGITGAGLSKIRHMQNGGKRARHSVDAWDRIYSKVIPTNAAKLFNADLKTVMDRDRRLTGYLRGQTDNPSAPLGFELNNPWRVRLAIPIIILKSRAREENYLSFLVPMCTYLANS
;
A
#
# COMPACT_ATOMS: atom_id res chain seq x y z
N MET A 1 -32.86 -42.40 -3.29
CA MET A 1 -33.46 -41.19 -3.91
C MET A 1 -32.35 -40.42 -4.60
N GLY A 2 -32.48 -40.12 -5.90
CA GLY A 2 -31.45 -39.38 -6.64
C GLY A 2 -31.32 -37.94 -6.14
N VAL A 3 -30.11 -37.38 -6.17
CA VAL A 3 -29.87 -35.99 -5.78
C VAL A 3 -30.46 -35.06 -6.85
N PRO A 4 -31.28 -34.06 -6.48
CA PRO A 4 -31.83 -33.10 -7.44
C PRO A 4 -30.72 -32.14 -7.90
N PHE A 5 -30.24 -32.31 -9.13
CA PHE A 5 -29.09 -31.57 -9.68
C PHE A 5 -29.42 -30.10 -9.95
N GLU A 6 -30.70 -29.76 -10.14
CA GLU A 6 -31.21 -28.41 -10.32
C GLU A 6 -30.90 -27.53 -9.11
N ALA A 7 -30.94 -28.11 -7.91
CA ALA A 7 -30.56 -27.42 -6.67
C ALA A 7 -29.05 -27.20 -6.56
N LEU A 8 -28.23 -27.93 -7.33
CA LEU A 8 -26.76 -27.82 -7.34
C LEU A 8 -26.24 -26.83 -8.39
N LEU A 9 -27.04 -26.49 -9.41
CA LEU A 9 -26.63 -25.56 -10.47
C LEU A 9 -26.16 -24.20 -9.91
N PRO A 10 -26.86 -23.54 -8.95
CA PRO A 10 -26.38 -22.27 -8.40
C PRO A 10 -25.03 -22.42 -7.68
N TYR A 11 -24.84 -23.51 -6.93
CA TYR A 11 -23.59 -23.78 -6.23
C TYR A 11 -22.45 -24.11 -7.19
N GLY A 12 -22.72 -24.82 -8.28
CA GLY A 12 -21.75 -25.10 -9.33
C GLY A 12 -21.25 -23.82 -10.00
N ILE A 13 -22.15 -22.88 -10.32
CA ILE A 13 -21.79 -21.57 -10.89
C ILE A 13 -20.95 -20.77 -9.88
N MET A 14 -21.35 -20.72 -8.61
CA MET A 14 -20.59 -20.02 -7.56
C MET A 14 -19.17 -20.59 -7.43
N LEU A 15 -19.02 -21.91 -7.34
CA LEU A 15 -17.72 -22.56 -7.25
C LEU A 15 -16.85 -22.30 -8.49
N ALA A 16 -17.45 -22.28 -9.69
CA ALA A 16 -16.74 -21.98 -10.92
C ALA A 16 -16.23 -20.53 -10.93
N MET A 17 -17.07 -19.55 -10.57
CA MET A 17 -16.66 -18.15 -10.53
C MET A 17 -15.57 -17.92 -9.48
N PHE A 18 -15.75 -18.42 -8.25
CA PHE A 18 -14.73 -18.31 -7.21
C PHE A 18 -13.43 -19.03 -7.59
N GLY A 19 -13.52 -20.18 -8.25
CA GLY A 19 -12.37 -20.92 -8.75
C GLY A 19 -11.57 -20.13 -9.80
N ILE A 20 -12.26 -19.57 -10.80
CA ILE A 20 -11.63 -18.78 -11.87
C ILE A 20 -11.01 -17.51 -11.29
N THR A 21 -11.73 -16.76 -10.44
CA THR A 21 -11.21 -15.55 -9.81
C THR A 21 -10.00 -15.85 -8.91
N GLY A 22 -10.07 -16.90 -8.10
CA GLY A 22 -8.99 -17.33 -7.23
C GLY A 22 -7.73 -17.73 -8.00
N ALA A 23 -7.89 -18.55 -9.05
CA ALA A 23 -6.79 -18.96 -9.91
C ALA A 23 -6.19 -17.78 -10.69
N GLY A 24 -7.03 -16.89 -11.24
CA GLY A 24 -6.61 -15.70 -11.97
C GLY A 24 -5.79 -14.75 -11.11
N LEU A 25 -6.28 -14.40 -9.92
CA LEU A 25 -5.55 -13.53 -8.99
C LEU A 25 -4.24 -14.18 -8.49
N SER A 26 -4.25 -15.49 -8.26
CA SER A 26 -3.05 -16.23 -7.87
C SER A 26 -1.97 -16.17 -8.96
N LYS A 27 -2.35 -16.37 -10.23
CA LYS A 27 -1.43 -16.30 -11.37
C LYS A 27 -0.87 -14.90 -11.56
N ILE A 28 -1.70 -13.87 -11.53
CA ILE A 28 -1.26 -12.46 -11.66
C ILE A 28 -0.25 -12.13 -10.56
N ARG A 29 -0.57 -12.47 -9.30
CA ARG A 29 0.32 -12.23 -8.16
C ARG A 29 1.65 -12.99 -8.30
N HIS A 30 1.61 -14.21 -8.86
CA HIS A 30 2.83 -14.98 -9.12
C HIS A 30 3.71 -14.32 -10.19
N MET A 31 3.10 -13.79 -11.25
CA MET A 31 3.80 -13.05 -12.31
C MET A 31 4.38 -11.73 -11.80
N GLN A 32 3.62 -10.96 -11.01
CA GLN A 32 4.08 -9.72 -10.37
C GLN A 32 5.26 -9.95 -9.41
N ASN A 33 5.36 -11.15 -8.84
CA ASN A 33 6.45 -11.54 -7.94
C ASN A 33 7.65 -12.15 -8.67
N GLY A 34 7.71 -12.08 -10.01
CA GLY A 34 8.79 -12.63 -10.81
C GLY A 34 8.85 -14.16 -10.78
N GLY A 35 7.68 -14.81 -10.73
CA GLY A 35 7.61 -16.27 -10.66
C GLY A 35 7.94 -16.84 -9.29
N LYS A 36 8.01 -16.00 -8.24
CA LYS A 36 8.16 -16.45 -6.85
C LYS A 36 6.82 -16.44 -6.12
N ARG A 37 6.69 -17.28 -5.09
CA ARG A 37 5.50 -17.27 -4.20
C ARG A 37 5.44 -15.94 -3.43
N ALA A 38 4.23 -15.48 -3.17
CA ALA A 38 4.03 -14.29 -2.33
C ALA A 38 4.44 -14.60 -0.89
N ARG A 39 5.17 -13.68 -0.24
CA ARG A 39 5.49 -13.81 1.19
C ARG A 39 4.28 -13.39 2.03
N HIS A 40 3.94 -14.21 3.02
CA HIS A 40 2.96 -13.90 4.06
C HIS A 40 3.68 -13.58 5.37
N SER A 41 3.00 -12.92 6.32
CA SER A 41 3.55 -12.61 7.65
C SER A 41 4.91 -11.90 7.65
N VAL A 42 5.19 -11.10 6.62
CA VAL A 42 6.41 -10.28 6.47
C VAL A 42 6.59 -9.44 7.73
N ASP A 43 7.59 -9.64 8.57
CA ASP A 43 7.73 -9.01 9.91
C ASP A 43 8.41 -7.62 9.85
N ALA A 44 8.86 -7.04 10.96
CA ALA A 44 9.53 -5.72 10.93
C ALA A 44 10.95 -5.75 10.31
N TRP A 45 11.61 -6.90 10.30
CA TRP A 45 12.90 -7.07 9.63
C TRP A 45 12.71 -7.14 8.10
N ASP A 46 11.61 -7.78 7.67
CA ASP A 46 11.16 -7.80 6.28
C ASP A 46 10.23 -6.63 5.90
N ARG A 47 9.83 -5.74 6.83
CA ARG A 47 9.02 -4.52 6.59
C ARG A 47 9.74 -3.31 7.18
N ILE A 48 10.17 -2.35 6.34
CA ILE A 48 10.41 -1.00 6.84
C ILE A 48 9.05 -0.42 7.19
N TYR A 49 8.74 -0.37 8.48
CA TYR A 49 7.75 0.56 8.98
C TYR A 49 8.31 1.97 8.81
N SER A 50 7.89 2.68 7.77
CA SER A 50 7.35 3.99 8.09
C SER A 50 5.87 3.79 8.37
N LYS A 51 5.50 3.89 9.65
CA LYS A 51 4.13 4.23 10.04
C LYS A 51 3.82 5.53 9.30
N VAL A 52 3.21 5.43 8.12
CA VAL A 52 2.70 6.56 7.35
C VAL A 52 1.24 6.65 7.74
N ILE A 53 0.90 7.76 8.37
CA ILE A 53 -0.47 8.16 8.65
C ILE A 53 -1.26 8.01 7.34
N PRO A 54 -2.45 7.39 7.33
CA PRO A 54 -3.23 7.21 6.11
C PRO A 54 -3.82 8.57 5.73
N THR A 55 -3.00 9.44 5.15
CA THR A 55 -3.49 10.58 4.37
C THR A 55 -3.34 10.22 2.91
N ASN A 56 -4.29 10.68 2.09
CA ASN A 56 -4.33 10.42 0.65
C ASN A 56 -3.06 10.87 -0.10
N ALA A 57 -2.15 11.60 0.56
CA ALA A 57 -0.82 11.97 0.07
C ALA A 57 0.24 10.85 0.11
N ALA A 58 0.05 9.79 0.91
CA ALA A 58 0.99 8.68 1.00
C ALA A 58 1.13 7.87 -0.31
N LYS A 59 0.14 7.97 -1.20
CA LYS A 59 0.18 7.37 -2.55
C LYS A 59 1.12 8.10 -3.52
N LEU A 60 1.49 9.35 -3.23
CA LEU A 60 2.29 10.18 -4.14
C LEU A 60 3.80 9.98 -3.95
N PHE A 61 4.23 9.46 -2.80
CA PHE A 61 5.64 9.15 -2.53
C PHE A 61 5.75 7.67 -2.18
N ASN A 62 6.28 6.88 -3.10
CA ASN A 62 6.51 5.43 -3.03
C ASN A 62 7.30 5.02 -1.76
N ALA A 63 6.67 5.04 -0.60
CA ALA A 63 7.29 4.75 0.69
C ALA A 63 7.25 3.26 1.04
N ASP A 64 6.97 2.39 0.07
CA ASP A 64 6.64 0.99 0.34
C ASP A 64 7.79 0.06 -0.05
N LEU A 65 8.85 0.17 0.72
CA LEU A 65 10.14 -0.41 0.40
C LEU A 65 10.72 -0.89 1.74
N LYS A 66 10.88 -2.21 1.82
CA LYS A 66 11.10 -3.12 2.96
C LYS A 66 12.60 -3.32 3.22
N THR A 67 13.07 -3.37 4.46
CA THR A 67 14.52 -3.27 4.81
C THR A 67 15.39 -4.24 4.03
N VAL A 68 15.04 -5.52 4.12
CA VAL A 68 15.75 -6.58 3.40
C VAL A 68 15.39 -6.59 1.91
N MET A 69 14.12 -6.41 1.53
CA MET A 69 13.78 -6.46 0.09
C MET A 69 14.25 -5.25 -0.71
N ASP A 70 14.45 -4.10 -0.07
CA ASP A 70 15.04 -2.88 -0.66
C ASP A 70 16.51 -3.05 -0.86
N ARG A 71 17.16 -3.64 0.15
CA ARG A 71 18.56 -4.04 0.04
C ARG A 71 18.71 -5.00 -1.14
N ASP A 72 17.89 -6.05 -1.21
CA ASP A 72 17.93 -7.03 -2.30
C ASP A 72 17.63 -6.38 -3.65
N ARG A 73 16.64 -5.48 -3.73
CA ARG A 73 16.35 -4.71 -4.94
C ARG A 73 17.52 -3.80 -5.33
N ARG A 74 18.26 -3.21 -4.38
CA ARG A 74 19.46 -2.41 -4.66
C ARG A 74 20.65 -3.27 -5.10
N LEU A 75 20.74 -4.50 -4.61
CA LEU A 75 21.77 -5.46 -5.00
C LEU A 75 21.51 -6.05 -6.39
N THR A 76 20.26 -6.32 -6.75
CA THR A 76 19.93 -7.07 -7.98
C THR A 76 19.13 -6.27 -9.02
N GLY A 77 18.69 -5.05 -8.70
CA GLY A 77 17.82 -4.23 -9.56
C GLY A 77 16.37 -4.73 -9.68
N TYR A 78 16.00 -5.85 -9.05
CA TYR A 78 14.70 -6.51 -9.21
C TYR A 78 13.96 -6.63 -7.87
N LEU A 79 12.64 -6.40 -7.87
CA LEU A 79 11.79 -6.40 -6.66
C LEU A 79 11.84 -7.68 -5.81
N ARG A 80 12.26 -8.81 -6.40
CA ARG A 80 12.40 -10.12 -5.75
C ARG A 80 13.68 -10.87 -6.16
N GLY A 81 14.68 -10.14 -6.66
CA GLY A 81 15.93 -10.75 -7.09
C GLY A 81 16.70 -11.26 -5.88
N GLN A 82 17.36 -12.40 -6.04
CA GLN A 82 18.32 -12.91 -5.07
C GLN A 82 19.65 -13.05 -5.81
N THR A 83 20.74 -12.75 -5.11
CA THR A 83 22.10 -12.94 -5.61
C THR A 83 22.92 -13.59 -4.51
N ASP A 84 23.75 -14.53 -4.90
CA ASP A 84 24.70 -15.28 -4.09
C ASP A 84 26.15 -14.81 -4.33
N ASN A 85 26.34 -13.75 -5.12
CA ASN A 85 27.66 -13.19 -5.40
C ASN A 85 28.36 -12.75 -4.10
N PRO A 86 29.61 -13.17 -3.86
CA PRO A 86 30.35 -12.84 -2.64
C PRO A 86 30.78 -11.37 -2.59
N SER A 87 30.92 -10.72 -3.76
CA SER A 87 31.23 -9.29 -3.86
C SER A 87 30.01 -8.53 -4.36
N ALA A 88 29.71 -7.39 -3.72
CA ALA A 88 28.61 -6.52 -4.11
C ALA A 88 28.89 -5.84 -5.46
N PRO A 89 27.85 -5.48 -6.25
CA PRO A 89 28.05 -4.77 -7.50
C PRO A 89 28.63 -3.38 -7.25
N LEU A 90 29.47 -2.93 -8.19
CA LEU A 90 30.04 -1.59 -8.19
C LEU A 90 28.93 -0.53 -8.11
N GLY A 91 29.11 0.48 -7.25
CA GLY A 91 28.12 1.53 -7.02
C GLY A 91 27.05 1.23 -5.96
N PHE A 92 27.00 0.01 -5.42
CA PHE A 92 26.13 -0.30 -4.26
C PHE A 92 26.49 0.56 -3.04
N GLU A 93 27.78 0.87 -2.87
CA GLU A 93 28.33 1.72 -1.81
C GLU A 93 27.67 3.11 -1.75
N LEU A 94 27.28 3.65 -2.91
CA LEU A 94 26.73 5.01 -3.04
C LEU A 94 25.20 5.03 -3.10
N ASN A 95 24.54 3.86 -3.19
CA ASN A 95 23.10 3.73 -3.39
C ASN A 95 22.33 3.60 -2.05
N ASN A 96 22.73 4.35 -1.02
CA ASN A 96 22.03 4.35 0.27
C ASN A 96 21.20 5.62 0.47
N PRO A 97 19.93 5.65 0.00
CA PRO A 97 19.06 6.80 0.20
C PRO A 97 18.67 6.91 1.67
N TRP A 98 18.97 8.07 2.27
CA TRP A 98 18.44 8.43 3.58
C TRP A 98 17.00 8.92 3.43
N ARG A 99 16.08 8.25 4.11
CA ARG A 99 14.66 8.59 4.05
C ARG A 99 14.40 9.81 4.93
N VAL A 100 14.12 10.95 4.31
CA VAL A 100 13.72 12.16 5.03
C VAL A 100 12.24 12.08 5.35
N ARG A 101 11.86 12.15 6.63
CA ARG A 101 10.46 12.37 7.00
C ARG A 101 10.17 13.86 6.96
N LEU A 102 9.06 14.22 6.32
CA LEU A 102 8.45 15.52 6.56
C LEU A 102 8.01 15.56 8.02
N ALA A 103 8.73 16.31 8.84
CA ALA A 103 8.18 16.84 10.07
C ALA A 103 7.16 17.90 9.64
N ILE A 104 5.93 17.48 9.34
CA ILE A 104 4.83 18.44 9.35
C ILE A 104 4.68 18.80 10.82
N PRO A 105 5.05 20.01 11.26
CA PRO A 105 4.85 20.38 12.65
C PRO A 105 3.36 20.21 12.93
N ILE A 106 3.02 19.47 13.98
CA ILE A 106 1.64 19.27 14.44
C ILE A 106 0.93 20.63 14.61
N ILE A 107 1.68 21.72 14.79
CA ILE A 107 1.21 23.10 14.80
C ILE A 107 0.48 23.47 13.50
N ILE A 108 0.95 23.08 12.30
CA ILE A 108 0.30 23.40 11.01
C ILE A 108 -0.98 22.57 10.78
N LEU A 109 -1.00 21.31 11.23
CA LEU A 109 -2.23 20.50 11.14
C LEU A 109 -3.26 20.93 12.19
N LYS A 110 -2.80 21.34 13.38
CA LYS A 110 -3.68 21.85 14.43
C LYS A 110 -4.18 23.26 14.13
N SER A 111 -3.43 24.07 13.37
CA SER A 111 -3.92 25.36 12.86
C SER A 111 -4.95 25.17 11.75
N ARG A 112 -4.72 24.26 10.79
CA ARG A 112 -5.68 23.99 9.71
C ARG A 112 -6.99 23.34 10.21
N ALA A 113 -6.94 22.45 11.20
CA ALA A 113 -8.15 21.91 11.85
C ALA A 113 -8.86 22.92 12.78
N ARG A 114 -8.18 23.98 13.21
CA ARG A 114 -8.76 25.09 13.97
C ARG A 114 -9.50 26.07 13.05
N GLU A 115 -8.99 26.34 11.85
CA GLU A 115 -9.63 27.23 10.87
C GLU A 115 -10.95 26.67 10.30
N GLU A 116 -11.03 25.35 10.08
CA GLU A 116 -12.26 24.67 9.64
C GLU A 116 -13.43 24.82 10.66
N ASN A 117 -13.11 24.99 11.95
CA ASN A 117 -14.09 25.24 13.00
C ASN A 117 -14.50 26.72 13.13
N TYR A 118 -13.83 27.66 12.47
CA TYR A 118 -14.26 29.06 12.43
C TYR A 118 -15.04 29.38 11.13
N LEU A 119 -14.77 28.65 10.04
CA LEU A 119 -15.52 28.82 8.79
C LEU A 119 -16.98 28.33 8.89
N SER A 120 -17.29 27.36 9.77
CA SER A 120 -18.68 26.98 10.07
C SER A 120 -19.43 27.98 10.97
N PHE A 121 -18.71 28.84 11.70
CA PHE A 121 -19.30 29.90 12.54
C PHE A 121 -19.39 31.26 11.85
N LEU A 122 -18.61 31.51 10.79
CA LEU A 122 -18.62 32.80 10.06
C LEU A 122 -19.54 32.82 8.84
N VAL A 123 -19.93 31.67 8.28
CA VAL A 123 -20.88 31.62 7.15
C VAL A 123 -22.32 32.03 7.51
N PRO A 124 -22.88 31.77 8.72
CA PRO A 124 -24.24 32.24 9.04
C PRO A 124 -24.32 33.71 9.52
N MET A 125 -23.20 34.39 9.82
CA MET A 125 -23.24 35.80 10.26
C MET A 125 -23.35 36.77 9.08
N CYS A 126 -22.79 36.41 7.91
CA CYS A 126 -22.80 37.28 6.72
C CYS A 126 -24.18 37.32 6.03
N THR A 127 -25.04 36.31 6.24
CA THR A 127 -26.41 36.30 5.70
C THR A 127 -27.41 37.08 6.56
N TYR A 128 -27.12 37.34 7.84
CA TYR A 128 -28.01 38.08 8.74
C TYR A 128 -27.91 39.61 8.60
N LEU A 129 -26.78 40.15 8.10
CA LEU A 129 -26.60 41.60 7.87
C LEU A 129 -27.03 42.07 6.48
N ALA A 130 -27.41 41.16 5.58
CA ALA A 130 -27.88 41.49 4.23
C ALA A 130 -29.43 41.61 4.13
N ASN A 131 -30.15 41.37 5.23
CA ASN A 131 -31.63 41.35 5.28
C ASN A 131 -32.22 42.19 6.42
N SER A 132 -31.47 43.18 6.93
CA SER A 132 -31.96 44.22 7.84
C SER A 132 -31.71 45.60 7.27
#